data_AF-A0A7X6ZXB0-F1
#
_entry.id   AF-A0A7X6ZXB0-F1
#
_cell.length_a   1.000
_cell.length_b   1.000
_cell.length_c   1.000
_cell.angle_alpha   90.00
_cell.angle_beta   90.00
_cell.angle_gamma   90.00
#
_symmetry.space_group_name_H-M   'P 1'
#
loop_
_entity.id
_entity.type
_entity.pdbx_description
1 polymer ?
#
loop_
_entity_poly.entity_id
_entity_poly.type
_entity_poly.pdbx_seq_one_letter_code
_entity_poly.pdbx_strand_id
1 'polypeptide(L)' 'MGQKVHPIGFRLGVASEWESKWYASGKTYAKNLHEDIELRKFVAKKWEHAGISRIEIERVGNVIRFT' A
#
# COMPACT_ATOMS: atom_id res chain seq x y z
N MET A 1 5.65 23.76 -22.05
CA MET A 1 5.20 23.32 -20.70
C MET A 1 5.37 21.81 -20.61
N GLY A 2 6.24 21.31 -19.73
CA GLY A 2 6.55 19.88 -19.63
C GLY A 2 5.72 19.16 -18.55
N GLN A 3 5.38 17.90 -18.79
CA GLN A 3 4.72 17.05 -17.80
C GLN A 3 5.72 16.67 -16.70
N LYS A 4 5.37 16.93 -15.44
CA LYS A 4 6.19 16.55 -14.27
C LYS A 4 5.78 15.17 -13.78
N VAL A 5 6.76 14.37 -13.37
CA VAL A 5 6.56 13.03 -12.80
C VAL A 5 6.17 13.12 -11.33
N HIS A 6 5.39 12.15 -10.84
CA HIS A 6 5.05 12.06 -9.43
C HIS A 6 6.30 11.80 -8.58
N PRO A 7 6.63 12.66 -7.60
CA PRO A 7 7.90 12.59 -6.88
C PRO A 7 8.07 11.34 -6.02
N ILE A 8 6.97 10.78 -5.49
CA ILE A 8 7.01 9.54 -4.69
C ILE A 8 7.38 8.35 -5.58
N GLY A 9 6.72 8.21 -6.73
CA GLY A 9 7.01 7.12 -7.68
C GLY A 9 8.42 7.25 -8.26
N PHE A 10 8.87 8.49 -8.51
CA PHE A 10 10.22 8.76 -9.00
C PHE A 10 11.33 8.33 -8.02
N ARG A 11 11.06 8.35 -6.69
CA ARG A 11 12.03 7.99 -5.66
C ARG A 11 11.83 6.58 -5.08
N LEU A 12 10.86 5.84 -5.60
CA LEU A 12 10.51 4.52 -5.10
C LEU A 12 11.66 3.54 -5.28
N GLY A 13 12.08 2.88 -4.20
CA GLY A 13 13.23 1.96 -4.20
C GLY A 13 14.60 2.63 -4.10
N VAL A 14 14.68 3.97 -4.09
CA VAL A 14 15.93 4.72 -3.86
C VAL A 14 15.89 5.45 -2.53
N ALA A 15 14.88 6.29 -2.32
CA ALA A 15 14.72 7.09 -1.10
C ALA A 15 13.32 6.93 -0.47
N SER A 16 12.33 6.45 -1.23
CA SER A 16 10.98 6.16 -0.73
C SER A 16 10.72 4.66 -0.75
N GLU A 17 10.15 4.14 0.34
CA GLU A 17 9.78 2.74 0.46
C GLU A 17 8.35 2.45 -0.02
N TRP A 18 8.09 1.19 -0.33
CA TRP A 18 6.76 0.69 -0.64
C TRP A 18 5.85 0.69 0.59
N GLU A 19 4.59 1.09 0.40
CA GLU A 19 3.56 1.02 1.45
C GLU A 19 2.96 -0.38 1.61
N SER A 20 3.07 -1.24 0.59
CA SER A 20 2.68 -2.66 0.68
C SER A 20 3.93 -3.49 0.40
N LYS A 21 4.45 -4.18 1.43
CA LYS A 21 5.65 -5.02 1.35
C LYS A 21 5.25 -6.49 1.51
N TRP A 22 5.04 -7.16 0.38
CA TRP A 22 4.76 -8.58 0.33
C TRP A 22 5.04 -9.16 -1.05
N TYR A 23 5.09 -10.48 -1.14
CA TYR A 23 5.30 -11.20 -2.39
C TYR A 23 4.15 -12.18 -2.64
N ALA A 24 3.70 -12.29 -3.88
CA ALA A 24 2.73 -13.28 -4.33
C ALA A 24 2.99 -13.65 -5.78
N SER A 25 2.71 -14.90 -6.17
CA SER A 25 2.97 -15.40 -7.51
C SER A 25 1.69 -15.58 -8.34
N GLY A 26 1.76 -15.19 -9.61
CA GLY A 26 0.69 -15.42 -10.60
C GLY A 26 -0.66 -14.83 -10.19
N LYS A 27 -1.71 -15.66 -10.24
CA LYS A 27 -3.11 -15.24 -9.98
C LYS A 27 -3.37 -14.76 -8.55
N THR A 28 -2.53 -15.14 -7.59
CA THR A 28 -2.69 -14.72 -6.19
C THR A 28 -2.36 -13.24 -5.97
N TYR A 29 -1.49 -12.67 -6.81
CA TYR A 29 -1.12 -11.26 -6.74
C TYR A 29 -2.32 -10.33 -6.94
N ALA A 30 -3.10 -10.56 -7.99
CA ALA A 30 -4.26 -9.72 -8.29
C ALA A 30 -5.30 -9.78 -7.16
N LYS A 31 -5.56 -10.98 -6.63
CA LYS A 31 -6.49 -11.17 -5.50
C LYS A 31 -6.02 -10.39 -4.26
N ASN A 32 -4.76 -10.54 -3.88
CA ASN A 32 -4.20 -9.86 -2.71
C ASN A 32 -4.17 -8.33 -2.89
N LEU A 33 -3.90 -7.86 -4.11
CA LEU A 33 -3.92 -6.43 -4.43
C LEU A 33 -5.33 -5.83 -4.27
N HIS A 34 -6.37 -6.51 -4.75
CA HIS A 34 -7.75 -6.05 -4.58
C HIS A 34 -8.14 -5.98 -3.11
N GLU A 35 -7.79 -7.00 -2.34
CA GLU A 35 -8.02 -7.05 -0.90
C GLU A 35 -7.29 -5.91 -0.16
N ASP A 36 -6.02 -5.63 -0.50
CA ASP A 36 -5.26 -4.50 0.06
C ASP A 36 -5.94 -3.15 -0.21
N ILE A 37 -6.46 -2.93 -1.42
CA ILE A 37 -7.14 -1.67 -1.79
C ILE A 37 -8.42 -1.50 -0.96
N GLU A 38 -9.19 -2.57 -0.78
CA GLU A 38 -10.41 -2.54 0.03
C GLU A 38 -10.09 -2.30 1.50
N LEU A 39 -9.06 -2.96 2.04
CA LEU A 39 -8.60 -2.77 3.42
C LEU A 39 -8.14 -1.33 3.68
N ARG A 40 -7.34 -0.74 2.78
CA ARG A 40 -6.91 0.68 2.91
C ARG A 40 -8.12 1.62 2.98
N LYS A 41 -9.11 1.43 2.10
CA LYS A 41 -10.35 2.22 2.11
C LYS A 41 -11.14 2.03 3.39
N PHE A 42 -11.24 0.80 3.88
CA PHE A 42 -11.95 0.49 5.11
C PHE A 42 -11.30 1.15 6.33
N VAL A 43 -9.97 1.04 6.48
CA VAL A 43 -9.22 1.64 7.59
C VAL A 43 -9.33 3.17 7.55
N ALA A 44 -9.09 3.78 6.38
CA ALA A 44 -9.19 5.23 6.21
C ALA A 44 -10.58 5.76 6.58
N LYS A 45 -11.65 5.05 6.20
CA LYS A 45 -13.04 5.42 6.54
C LYS A 45 -13.36 5.21 8.01
N LYS A 46 -12.91 4.10 8.59
CA LYS A 46 -13.23 3.75 9.99
C LYS A 46 -12.58 4.72 10.98
N TRP A 47 -11.37 5.18 10.65
CA TRP A 47 -10.54 6.02 11.52
C TRP A 47 -10.28 7.40 10.92
N GLU A 48 -11.27 7.93 10.20
CA GLU A 48 -11.20 9.25 9.55
C GLU A 48 -10.84 10.37 10.55
N HIS A 49 -11.37 10.28 11.78
CA HIS A 49 -11.11 11.25 12.84
C HIS A 49 -9.76 11.08 13.54
N ALA A 50 -9.03 9.98 13.29
CA ALA A 50 -7.76 9.69 13.97
C ALA A 50 -6.54 10.35 13.30
N GLY A 51 -6.71 10.99 12.13
CA GLY A 51 -5.63 11.72 11.46
C GLY A 51 -4.49 10.81 10.97
N ILE A 52 -4.82 9.64 10.41
CA ILE A 52 -3.84 8.67 9.91
C ILE A 52 -3.05 9.25 8.75
N SER A 53 -1.73 9.31 8.88
CA SER A 53 -0.83 9.86 7.85
C SER A 53 -0.47 8.84 6.77
N ARG A 54 -0.31 7.57 7.13
CA ARG A 54 0.13 6.50 6.24
C ARG A 54 -0.39 5.15 6.72
N ILE A 55 -0.60 4.23 5.79
CA ILE A 55 -0.97 2.84 6.08
C ILE A 55 0.06 1.95 5.40
N GLU A 56 0.80 1.17 6.18
CA GLU A 56 1.75 0.19 5.71
C GLU A 56 1.16 -1.22 5.89
N ILE A 57 1.26 -2.04 4.84
CA ILE A 57 0.72 -3.40 4.81
C ILE A 57 1.87 -4.37 4.55
N GLU A 58 2.05 -5.31 5.46
CA GLU A 58 2.99 -6.42 5.28
C GLU A 58 2.22 -7.73 5.32
N ARG A 59 2.52 -8.66 4.41
CA ARG A 59 1.91 -9.99 4.39
C ARG A 59 2.98 -11.06 4.53
N VAL A 60 2.83 -11.93 5.53
CA VAL A 60 3.71 -13.08 5.79
C VAL A 60 2.83 -14.34 5.83
N GLY A 61 2.74 -15.03 4.68
CA GLY A 61 1.82 -16.16 4.52
C GLY A 61 0.36 -15.74 4.71
N ASN A 62 -0.30 -16.28 5.72
CA ASN A 62 -1.70 -15.96 6.05
C ASN A 62 -1.84 -14.81 7.08
N VAL A 63 -0.73 -14.24 7.55
CA VAL A 63 -0.73 -13.15 8.52
C VAL A 63 -0.58 -11.81 7.80
N ILE A 64 -1.49 -10.89 8.06
CA ILE A 64 -1.45 -9.51 7.56
C ILE A 64 -1.14 -8.60 8.75
N ARG A 65 -0.14 -7.73 8.58
CA ARG A 65 0.26 -6.72 9.56
C ARG A 65 -0.01 -5.33 9.01
N PHE A 66 -0.60 -4.48 9.84
CA PHE A 66 -0.81 -3.07 9.57
C PHE A 66 0.07 -2.24 10.51
N THR A 67 0.73 -1.23 9.96
CA THR A 67 1.44 -0.17 10.70
C THR A 67 0.96 1.18 10.19
#